data_AF-A0A950K5V7-F1
#
_entry.id   AF-A0A950K5V7-F1
#
_cell.length_a   1.000
_cell.length_b   1.000
_cell.length_c   1.000
_cell.angle_alpha   90.00
_cell.angle_beta   90.00
_cell.angle_gamma   90.00
#
_symmetry.space_group_name_H-M   'P 1'
#
loop_
_entity.id
_entity.type
_entity.pdbx_description
1 polymer ?
#
loop_
_entity_poly.entity_id
_entity_poly.type
_entity_poly.pdbx_seq_one_letter_code
_entity_poly.pdbx_strand_id
1 'polypeptide(L)'
;MKRVASVALLAAVLGSGVGCGGPHYLTNSASDWYAQRYHESPWVYGNVLSYALYGFVQGVLWMGDAIVVNTYYFWAHDAQPGGDGKGSTFDHKDPSPGKKVN
;
A
#
# COMPACT_ATOMS: atom_id res chain seq x y z
N MET A 1 -16.45 30.85 -0.70
CA MET A 1 -15.28 30.09 -0.20
C MET A 1 -15.61 28.66 0.21
N LYS A 2 -16.61 28.40 1.09
CA LYS A 2 -16.96 27.03 1.53
C LYS A 2 -17.23 26.03 0.38
N ARG A 3 -17.95 26.46 -0.66
CA ARG A 3 -18.23 25.62 -1.85
C ARG A 3 -17.00 25.28 -2.69
N VAL A 4 -16.01 26.18 -2.72
CA VAL A 4 -14.76 25.97 -3.48
C VAL A 4 -13.86 24.97 -2.76
N ALA A 5 -13.77 25.06 -1.42
CA ALA A 5 -13.05 24.07 -0.61
C ALA A 5 -13.66 22.66 -0.73
N SER A 6 -14.99 22.54 -0.73
CA SER A 6 -15.67 21.27 -0.92
C SER A 6 -15.43 20.66 -2.29
N VAL A 7 -15.41 21.46 -3.36
CA VAL A 7 -15.13 20.99 -4.73
C VAL A 7 -13.67 20.59 -4.89
N ALA A 8 -12.73 21.34 -4.31
CA ALA A 8 -11.31 20.99 -4.33
C ALA A 8 -11.03 19.69 -3.55
N LEU A 9 -11.69 19.49 -2.41
CA LEU A 9 -11.59 18.25 -1.64
C LEU A 9 -12.19 17.08 -2.42
N LEU A 10 -13.35 17.27 -3.07
CA LEU A 10 -13.99 16.24 -3.89
C LEU A 10 -13.12 15.88 -5.11
N ALA A 11 -12.48 16.86 -5.75
CA ALA A 11 -11.57 16.64 -6.86
C ALA A 11 -10.27 15.95 -6.42
N ALA A 12 -9.74 16.26 -5.22
CA ALA A 12 -8.61 15.54 -4.65
C ALA A 12 -8.97 14.09 -4.29
N VAL A 13 -10.16 13.86 -3.74
CA VAL A 13 -10.65 12.51 -3.40
C VAL A 13 -10.92 11.70 -4.67
N LEU A 14 -11.62 12.26 -5.67
CA LEU A 14 -11.87 11.59 -6.95
C LEU A 14 -10.59 11.44 -7.79
N GLY A 15 -9.65 12.37 -7.66
CA GLY A 15 -8.34 12.33 -8.31
C GLY A 15 -7.36 11.35 -7.67
N SER A 16 -7.54 10.98 -6.40
CA SER A 16 -6.73 9.95 -5.75
C SER A 16 -6.97 8.53 -6.30
N GLY A 17 -8.05 8.34 -7.08
CA GLY A 17 -8.32 7.11 -7.83
C GLY A 17 -7.62 7.02 -9.19
N VAL A 18 -6.95 8.08 -9.66
CA VAL A 18 -6.15 8.09 -10.90
C VAL A 18 -4.67 7.91 -10.55
N GLY A 19 -4.37 6.82 -9.87
CA GLY A 19 -3.00 6.36 -9.63
C GLY A 19 -2.63 5.23 -10.57
N CYS A 20 -1.37 5.17 -10.98
CA CYS A 20 -0.85 3.98 -11.64
C CYS A 20 -0.92 2.79 -10.67
N GLY A 21 -1.44 1.66 -11.13
CA GLY A 21 -1.36 0.41 -10.38
C GLY A 21 0.09 -0.08 -10.33
N GLY A 22 0.44 -0.81 -9.28
CA GLY A 22 1.80 -1.30 -9.12
C GLY A 22 1.90 -2.31 -7.98
N PRO A 23 3.14 -2.66 -7.57
CA PRO A 23 3.39 -3.74 -6.61
C PRO A 23 3.01 -3.42 -5.15
N HIS A 24 2.73 -2.15 -4.80
CA HIS A 24 2.38 -1.73 -3.43
C HIS A 24 3.38 -2.20 -2.35
N TYR A 25 4.68 -2.00 -2.59
CA TYR A 25 5.75 -2.50 -1.72
C TYR A 25 5.60 -2.07 -0.25
N LEU A 26 5.18 -0.83 0.02
CA LEU A 26 5.09 -0.31 1.39
C LEU A 26 3.95 -0.97 2.17
N THR A 27 2.76 -0.95 1.58
CA THR A 27 1.53 -1.50 2.18
C THR A 27 1.64 -3.02 2.36
N ASN A 28 2.19 -3.72 1.37
CA ASN A 28 2.38 -5.18 1.45
C ASN A 28 3.46 -5.56 2.48
N SER A 29 4.57 -4.82 2.55
CA SER A 29 5.60 -5.05 3.58
C SER A 29 5.08 -4.85 5.00
N ALA A 30 4.26 -3.81 5.21
CA ALA A 30 3.64 -3.58 6.52
C ALA A 30 2.62 -4.64 6.88
N SER A 31 1.88 -5.15 5.88
CA SER A 31 0.92 -6.24 6.07
C SER A 31 1.60 -7.55 6.45
N ASP A 32 2.69 -7.90 5.77
CA ASP A 32 3.49 -9.08 6.10
C ASP A 32 4.09 -8.98 7.51
N TRP A 33 4.64 -7.81 7.86
CA TRP A 33 5.15 -7.56 9.20
C TRP A 33 4.04 -7.71 10.26
N TYR A 34 2.88 -7.11 10.03
CA TYR A 34 1.76 -7.20 10.97
C TYR A 34 1.30 -8.65 11.13
N ALA A 35 1.18 -9.42 10.04
CA ALA A 35 0.79 -10.81 10.08
C ALA A 35 1.78 -11.68 10.90
N GLN A 36 3.08 -11.46 10.72
CA GLN A 36 4.13 -12.13 11.49
C GLN A 36 4.02 -11.83 12.98
N ARG A 37 3.83 -10.55 13.34
CA ARG A 37 3.74 -10.12 14.74
C ARG A 37 2.42 -10.48 15.42
N TYR A 38 1.33 -10.51 14.65
CA TYR A 38 0.03 -10.90 15.15
C TYR A 38 0.02 -12.33 15.65
N HIS A 39 0.72 -13.24 14.97
CA HIS A 39 0.91 -14.60 15.46
C HIS A 39 1.64 -14.61 16.82
N GLU A 40 2.69 -13.81 16.99
CA GLU A 40 3.48 -13.79 18.22
C GLU A 40 2.68 -13.25 19.43
N SER A 41 1.82 -12.25 19.22
CA SER A 41 1.04 -11.66 20.29
C SER A 41 -0.29 -11.05 19.80
N PRO A 42 -1.35 -11.85 19.67
CA PRO A 42 -2.64 -11.37 19.15
C PRO A 42 -3.28 -10.34 20.08
N TRP A 43 -3.00 -10.40 21.39
CA TRP A 43 -3.48 -9.40 22.35
C TRP A 43 -2.87 -8.02 22.11
N VAL A 44 -1.57 -7.96 21.81
CA VAL A 44 -0.89 -6.68 21.56
C VAL A 44 -1.25 -6.17 20.17
N TYR A 45 -1.08 -6.98 19.14
CA TYR A 45 -1.25 -6.51 17.76
C TYR A 45 -2.72 -6.43 17.34
N GLY A 46 -3.60 -7.24 17.91
CA GLY A 46 -5.04 -7.16 17.64
C GLY A 46 -5.81 -6.12 18.46
N ASN A 47 -5.36 -5.80 19.68
CA ASN A 47 -6.07 -4.84 20.56
C ASN A 47 -5.29 -3.53 20.79
N VAL A 48 -4.01 -3.62 21.17
CA VAL A 48 -3.21 -2.43 21.56
C VAL A 48 -2.74 -1.65 20.34
N LEU A 49 -2.26 -2.35 19.31
CA LEU A 49 -2.11 -1.81 17.97
C LEU A 49 -3.50 -1.83 17.32
N SER A 50 -4.36 -0.90 17.79
CA SER A 50 -5.77 -0.91 17.41
C SER A 50 -5.95 -0.93 15.89
N TYR A 51 -7.04 -1.56 15.43
CA TYR A 51 -7.41 -1.58 14.01
C TYR A 51 -7.38 -0.18 13.37
N ALA A 52 -7.73 0.85 14.14
CA ALA A 52 -7.67 2.23 13.70
C ALA A 52 -6.23 2.75 13.49
N LEU A 53 -5.30 2.42 14.39
CA LEU A 53 -3.88 2.80 14.23
C LEU A 53 -3.26 2.09 13.04
N TYR A 54 -3.48 0.79 12.90
CA TYR A 54 -3.02 0.03 11.73
C TYR A 54 -3.64 0.58 10.44
N GLY A 55 -4.95 0.84 10.43
CA GLY A 55 -5.63 1.45 9.29
C GLY A 55 -5.08 2.83 8.92
N PHE A 56 -4.74 3.66 9.90
CA PHE A 56 -4.09 4.95 9.66
C PHE A 56 -2.71 4.79 9.03
N VAL A 57 -1.87 3.90 9.58
CA VAL A 57 -0.54 3.60 9.01
C VAL A 57 -0.66 3.07 7.59
N GLN A 58 -1.57 2.12 7.33
CA GLN A 58 -1.84 1.60 6.00
C GLN A 58 -2.30 2.70 5.04
N GLY A 59 -3.12 3.65 5.49
CA GLY A 59 -3.52 4.79 4.66
C GLY A 59 -2.34 5.67 4.24
N VAL A 60 -1.42 5.96 5.16
CA VAL A 60 -0.19 6.73 4.85
C VAL A 60 0.72 5.95 3.90
N LEU A 61 0.93 4.65 4.15
CA LEU A 61 1.77 3.81 3.28
C LEU A 61 1.16 3.65 1.89
N TRP A 62 -0.17 3.51 1.80
CA TRP A 62 -0.88 3.45 0.54
C TRP A 62 -0.69 4.73 -0.30
N MET A 63 -0.66 5.91 0.34
CA MET A 63 -0.32 7.16 -0.35
C MET A 63 1.12 7.14 -0.87
N GLY A 64 2.06 6.63 -0.08
CA GLY A 64 3.46 6.44 -0.51
C GLY A 64 3.56 5.48 -1.70
N ASP A 65 2.81 4.38 -1.67
CA ASP A 65 2.74 3.45 -2.78
C ASP A 65 2.16 4.11 -4.03
N ALA A 66 1.01 4.77 -3.91
CA ALA A 66 0.33 5.39 -5.06
C ALA A 66 1.19 6.48 -5.72
N ILE A 67 1.77 7.38 -4.92
CA ILE A 67 2.45 8.58 -5.43
C ILE A 67 3.89 8.30 -5.86
N VAL A 68 4.61 7.44 -5.13
CA VAL A 68 6.04 7.23 -5.33
C VAL A 68 6.31 5.87 -5.95
N VAL A 69 5.95 4.80 -5.26
CA VAL A 69 6.38 3.44 -5.64
C VAL A 69 5.73 3.00 -6.94
N ASN A 70 4.40 2.97 -6.98
CA ASN A 70 3.65 2.49 -8.14
C ASN A 70 3.82 3.41 -9.33
N THR A 71 3.91 4.73 -9.11
CA THR A 71 4.21 5.67 -10.20
C THR A 71 5.58 5.40 -10.80
N TYR A 72 6.60 5.16 -9.97
CA TYR A 72 7.94 4.78 -10.44
C TYR A 72 7.92 3.44 -11.19
N TYR A 73 7.39 2.38 -10.58
CA TYR A 73 7.37 1.05 -11.19
C TYR A 73 6.57 1.05 -12.49
N PHE A 74 5.42 1.70 -12.51
CA PHE A 74 4.60 1.77 -13.71
C PHE A 74 5.34 2.43 -14.87
N TRP A 75 5.93 3.61 -14.68
CA TRP A 75 6.56 4.34 -15.79
C TRP A 75 7.96 3.85 -16.15
N ALA A 76 8.72 3.35 -15.17
CA ALA A 76 10.11 2.95 -15.37
C ALA A 76 10.29 1.47 -15.69
N HIS A 77 9.35 0.61 -15.27
CA HIS A 77 9.47 -0.85 -15.41
C HIS A 77 8.31 -1.47 -16.18
N ASP A 78 7.07 -1.04 -15.96
CA ASP A 78 5.91 -1.78 -16.47
C ASP A 78 5.40 -1.28 -17.83
N ALA A 79 5.31 0.04 -18.02
CA ALA A 79 4.65 0.65 -19.17
C ALA A 79 5.60 0.87 -20.35
N GLN A 80 5.21 0.42 -21.55
CA GLN A 80 5.94 0.75 -22.78
C GLN A 80 5.75 2.23 -23.17
N PRO A 81 6.75 2.86 -23.80
CA PRO A 81 8.03 2.30 -24.27
C PRO A 81 9.16 2.32 -23.21
N GLY A 82 8.92 2.84 -22.00
CA GLY A 82 9.95 2.98 -20.96
C GLY A 82 10.30 1.69 -20.22
N GLY A 83 9.32 0.80 -20.10
CA GLY A 83 9.41 -0.48 -19.40
C GLY A 83 9.32 -1.70 -20.32
N ASP A 84 9.20 -2.89 -19.72
CA ASP A 84 9.17 -4.19 -20.40
C ASP A 84 7.76 -4.62 -20.88
N GLY A 85 6.72 -3.86 -20.53
CA GLY A 85 5.33 -4.18 -20.86
C GLY A 85 4.68 -5.18 -19.90
N LYS A 86 5.27 -5.46 -18.73
CA LYS A 86 4.78 -6.42 -17.74
C LYS A 86 4.61 -5.75 -16.37
N GLY A 87 3.60 -6.16 -15.62
CA GLY A 87 3.38 -5.62 -14.28
C GLY A 87 4.42 -6.13 -13.28
N SER A 88 5.01 -5.22 -12.51
CA SER A 88 5.86 -5.57 -11.38
C SER A 88 5.04 -6.19 -10.24
N THR A 89 5.57 -7.24 -9.61
CA THR A 89 4.91 -7.97 -8.51
C THR A 89 5.65 -7.80 -7.18
N PHE A 90 4.91 -7.97 -6.09
CA PHE A 90 5.47 -8.03 -4.74
C PHE A 90 5.54 -9.48 -4.26
N ASP A 91 6.72 -9.89 -3.79
CA ASP A 91 6.92 -11.21 -3.19
C ASP A 91 6.62 -11.16 -1.70
N HIS A 92 5.51 -11.76 -1.29
CA HIS A 92 5.11 -11.82 0.11
C HIS A 92 6.05 -12.66 0.97
N LYS A 93 6.32 -12.19 2.17
CA LYS A 93 6.98 -12.97 3.22
C LYS A 93 5.94 -13.81 3.93
N ASP A 94 6.21 -15.11 4.04
CA ASP A 94 5.35 -16.03 4.79
C ASP A 94 5.22 -15.54 6.25
N PRO A 95 3.99 -15.50 6.79
CA PRO A 95 3.76 -15.19 8.19
C PRO A 95 4.16 -16.32 9.15
N SER A 96 4.44 -17.53 8.63
CA SER A 96 4.89 -18.70 9.40
C SER A 96 6.42 -18.69 9.55
N PRO A 97 6.98 -19.07 10.71
CA PRO A 97 8.41 -19.30 10.81
C PRO A 97 8.78 -20.54 9.98
N GLY A 98 9.26 -20.34 8.75
CA GLY A 98 9.99 -21.36 8.00
C GLY A 98 9.38 -21.92 6.71
N LYS A 99 8.40 -21.26 6.07
CA LYS A 99 8.07 -21.55 4.66
C LYS A 99 7.99 -20.25 3.86
N LYS A 100 7.94 -20.37 2.53
CA LYS A 100 7.60 -19.27 1.62
C LYS A 100 6.27 -19.67 0.98
N VAL A 101 5.35 -18.73 0.82
CA VAL A 101 4.18 -18.91 -0.03
C VAL A 101 4.53 -18.32 -1.39
N ASN A 102 4.62 -19.18 -2.41
CA ASN A 102 4.79 -18.79 -3.81
C ASN A 102 3.48 -18.22 -4.38
#